data_AF-A0A1V9Z8V9-F1
#
_entry.id   AF-A0A1V9Z8V9-F1
#
_cell.length_a   1.000
_cell.length_b   1.000
_cell.length_c   1.000
_cell.angle_alpha   90.00
_cell.angle_beta   90.00
_cell.angle_gamma   90.00
#
_symmetry.space_group_name_H-M   'P 1'
#
loop_
_entity.id
_entity.type
_entity.pdbx_description
1 polymer ?
#
loop_
_entity_poly.entity_id
_entity_poly.type
_entity_poly.pdbx_seq_one_letter_code
_entity_poly.pdbx_strand_id
1 'polypeptide(L)'
;MEYRPVCGSDNRTYSNRCKLEVARCRMGQASSLQLAHDGACNDVQVHRDLAACPSACDEKYNPVCGSDGKTYENECSFRKATCGDSSVTIAHDGACTEATCNRACPRIYLPVCGSNNITYSNMCLFEIANCMHGGRLHVQRHGNCDDEL
;
A
#
# COMPACT_ATOMS: atom_id res chain seq x y z
N MET A 1 27.01 11.41 30.38
CA MET A 1 25.69 11.07 29.79
C MET A 1 25.85 11.16 28.28
N GLU A 2 25.54 10.08 27.56
CA GLU A 2 25.71 10.02 26.11
C GLU A 2 24.61 10.85 25.43
N TYR A 3 24.98 11.77 24.55
CA TYR A 3 24.04 12.58 23.78
C TYR A 3 23.47 11.71 22.66
N ARG A 4 22.24 11.22 22.86
CA ARG A 4 21.50 10.35 21.94
C ARG A 4 20.06 10.86 21.85
N PRO A 5 19.82 11.94 21.10
CA PRO A 5 18.58 12.69 21.18
C PRO A 5 17.38 11.87 20.68
N VAL A 6 16.20 12.21 21.16
CA VAL A 6 14.92 11.64 20.75
C VAL A 6 13.86 12.73 20.59
N CYS A 7 12.90 12.54 19.69
CA CYS A 7 11.79 13.46 19.47
C CYS A 7 10.54 12.96 20.20
N GLY A 8 9.91 13.83 20.99
CA GLY A 8 8.62 13.56 21.62
C GLY A 8 7.44 13.85 20.68
N SER A 9 6.28 13.27 20.98
CA SER A 9 5.01 13.57 20.30
C SER A 9 4.54 15.01 20.48
N ASP A 10 5.17 15.76 21.39
CA ASP A 10 5.01 17.21 21.60
C ASP A 10 5.92 18.06 20.70
N ASN A 11 6.59 17.44 19.73
CA ASN A 11 7.56 18.06 18.82
C ASN A 11 8.75 18.70 19.57
N ARG A 12 9.09 18.20 20.77
CA ARG A 12 10.28 18.62 21.51
C ARG A 12 11.39 17.58 21.44
N THR A 13 12.61 18.06 21.25
CA THR A 13 13.81 17.23 21.30
C THR A 13 14.26 17.05 22.74
N TYR A 14 14.42 15.79 23.14
CA TYR A 14 14.98 15.41 24.42
C TYR A 14 16.40 14.89 24.21
N SER A 15 17.35 15.30 25.06
CA SER A 15 18.77 14.96 24.89
C SER A 15 19.09 13.47 25.02
N ASN A 16 18.15 12.70 25.58
CA ASN A 16 18.09 11.24 25.53
C ASN A 16 16.71 10.73 25.97
N ARG A 17 16.47 9.43 25.75
CA ARG A 17 15.24 8.73 26.14
C ARG A 17 14.92 8.87 27.64
N CYS A 18 15.94 8.86 28.50
CA CYS A 18 15.74 9.05 29.95
C CYS A 18 15.14 10.43 30.26
N LYS A 19 15.56 11.50 29.56
CA LYS A 19 14.98 12.83 29.73
C LYS A 19 13.54 12.92 29.23
N LEU A 20 13.18 12.19 28.17
CA LEU A 20 11.80 12.08 27.69
C LEU A 20 10.90 11.37 28.72
N GLU A 21 11.38 10.27 29.31
CA GLU A 21 10.65 9.52 30.34
C GLU A 21 10.43 10.34 31.62
N VAL A 22 11.45 11.11 32.05
CA VAL A 22 11.33 12.04 33.18
C VAL A 22 10.30 13.13 32.88
N ALA A 23 10.27 13.68 31.67
CA ALA A 23 9.29 14.69 31.28
C ALA A 23 7.86 14.10 31.29
N ARG A 24 7.69 12.89 30.74
CA ARG A 24 6.42 12.16 30.79
C ARG A 24 5.94 11.94 32.23
N CYS A 25 6.84 11.52 33.12
CA CYS A 25 6.53 11.32 34.54
C CYS A 25 6.10 12.63 35.24
N ARG A 26 6.72 13.77 34.90
CA ARG A 26 6.37 15.08 35.48
C ARG A 26 4.99 15.58 35.05
N MET A 27 4.52 15.16 33.88
CA MET A 27 3.20 15.51 33.37
C MET A 27 2.06 14.66 33.96
N GLY A 28 2.39 13.64 34.77
CA GLY A 28 1.41 12.80 35.47
C GLY A 28 0.68 11.80 34.57
N GLN A 29 -0.34 11.14 35.13
CA GLN A 29 -1.06 10.04 34.46
C GLN A 29 -1.87 10.46 33.21
N ALA A 30 -2.09 11.77 33.02
CA ALA A 30 -2.76 12.32 31.84
C ALA A 30 -1.78 12.68 30.69
N SER A 31 -0.49 12.33 30.80
CA SER A 31 0.49 12.68 29.77
C SER A 31 0.24 11.89 28.47
N SER A 32 -0.04 12.59 27.37
CA SER A 32 -0.03 12.04 26.00
C SER A 32 1.37 12.04 25.37
N LEU A 33 2.41 12.42 26.14
CA LEU A 33 3.78 12.49 25.67
C LEU A 33 4.33 11.07 25.41
N GLN A 34 4.59 10.78 24.14
CA GLN A 34 5.17 9.54 23.65
C GLN A 34 6.46 9.84 22.89
N LEU A 35 7.27 8.81 22.65
CA LEU A 35 8.36 8.89 21.69
C LEU A 35 7.76 8.97 20.28
N ALA A 36 8.07 10.02 19.54
CA ALA A 36 7.72 10.13 18.12
C ALA A 36 8.74 9.37 17.26
N HIS A 37 10.03 9.68 17.41
CA HIS A 37 11.12 9.00 16.72
C HIS A 37 12.47 9.19 17.44
N ASP A 38 13.46 8.37 17.11
CA ASP A 38 14.86 8.56 17.52
C ASP A 38 15.48 9.72 16.72
N GLY A 39 16.35 10.53 17.34
CA GLY A 39 16.91 11.75 16.76
C GLY A 39 16.22 13.04 17.23
N ALA A 40 16.75 14.20 16.84
CA ALA A 40 16.13 15.50 17.15
C ALA A 40 14.91 15.74 16.25
N CYS A 41 13.89 16.47 16.74
CA CYS A 41 12.68 16.75 15.95
C CYS A 41 12.96 17.60 14.69
N ASN A 42 14.01 18.41 14.72
CA ASN A 42 14.45 19.21 13.57
C ASN A 42 15.44 18.44 12.68
N ASP A 43 15.73 17.17 12.99
CA ASP A 43 16.60 16.36 12.17
C ASP A 43 15.83 15.92 10.92
N VAL A 44 16.06 16.66 9.84
CA VAL A 44 15.45 16.49 8.51
C VAL A 44 15.75 15.10 7.92
N GLN A 45 16.66 14.32 8.50
CA GLN A 45 16.91 12.93 8.11
C GLN A 45 15.83 11.94 8.58
N VAL A 46 15.01 12.28 9.58
CA VAL A 46 13.93 11.38 10.04
C VAL A 46 12.61 11.64 9.29
N HIS A 47 12.47 12.81 8.67
CA HIS A 47 11.34 13.13 7.80
C HIS A 47 11.53 12.73 6.34
N ARG A 48 12.62 12.03 5.99
CA ARG A 48 12.87 11.61 4.62
C ARG A 48 12.42 10.19 4.28
N ASP A 49 12.08 9.35 5.26
CA ASP A 49 11.90 7.91 4.96
C ASP A 49 10.58 7.27 5.41
N LEU A 50 9.63 8.03 5.99
CA LEU A 50 8.33 7.45 6.40
C LEU A 50 7.08 8.25 6.03
N ALA A 51 7.20 9.43 5.39
CA ALA A 51 6.02 10.26 5.06
C ALA A 51 6.12 11.04 3.74
N ALA A 52 7.26 11.03 3.05
CA ALA A 52 7.38 11.70 1.76
C ALA A 52 7.14 10.71 0.64
N CYS A 53 6.03 10.90 -0.09
CA CYS A 53 5.82 10.19 -1.34
C CYS A 53 7.03 10.41 -2.26
N PRO A 54 7.57 9.35 -2.89
CA PRO A 54 8.58 9.53 -3.92
C PRO A 54 8.09 10.52 -4.99
N SER A 55 8.76 11.67 -5.11
CA SER A 55 8.40 12.68 -6.11
C SER A 55 8.91 12.30 -7.50
N ALA A 56 10.10 11.69 -7.55
CA ALA A 56 10.73 11.15 -8.74
C ALA A 56 11.17 9.70 -8.50
N CYS A 57 11.13 8.91 -9.57
CA CYS A 57 11.64 7.55 -9.60
C CYS A 57 12.56 7.43 -10.81
N ASP A 58 13.65 6.69 -10.66
CA ASP A 58 14.46 6.30 -11.81
C ASP A 58 13.67 5.33 -12.70
N GLU A 59 13.88 5.39 -14.02
CA GLU A 59 13.20 4.53 -15.00
C GLU A 59 13.77 3.10 -15.06
N LYS A 60 14.33 2.62 -13.95
CA LYS A 60 14.87 1.27 -13.86
C LYS A 60 13.72 0.27 -13.82
N TYR A 61 13.63 -0.59 -14.83
CA TYR A 61 12.64 -1.66 -14.88
C TYR A 61 13.03 -2.84 -13.98
N ASN A 62 12.39 -2.93 -12.81
CA ASN A 62 12.58 -3.96 -11.79
C ASN A 62 11.20 -4.27 -11.19
N PRO A 63 10.30 -4.94 -11.93
CA PRO A 63 8.88 -4.93 -11.63
C PRO A 63 8.56 -5.61 -10.29
N VAL A 64 7.50 -5.15 -9.64
CA VAL A 64 6.94 -5.76 -8.44
C VAL A 64 5.43 -5.93 -8.59
N CYS A 65 4.88 -6.97 -7.96
CA CYS A 65 3.45 -7.22 -7.94
C CYS A 65 2.85 -6.73 -6.62
N GLY A 66 1.84 -5.86 -6.68
CA GLY A 66 1.07 -5.44 -5.51
C GLY A 66 0.06 -6.51 -5.07
N SER A 67 -0.36 -6.45 -3.82
CA SER A 67 -1.44 -7.27 -3.26
C SER A 67 -2.81 -6.98 -3.88
N ASP A 68 -2.91 -5.88 -4.63
CA ASP A 68 -4.04 -5.50 -5.48
C ASP A 68 -4.01 -6.18 -6.87
N GLY A 69 -3.01 -7.03 -7.14
CA GLY A 69 -2.83 -7.71 -8.42
C GLY A 69 -2.26 -6.81 -9.52
N LYS A 70 -1.80 -5.60 -9.19
CA LYS A 70 -1.23 -4.66 -10.16
C LYS A 70 0.29 -4.78 -10.22
N THR A 71 0.81 -4.82 -11.44
CA THR A 71 2.25 -4.72 -11.70
C THR A 71 2.69 -3.27 -11.64
N TYR A 72 3.74 -3.00 -10.87
CA TYR A 72 4.43 -1.72 -10.80
C TYR A 72 5.81 -1.85 -11.42
N GLU A 73 6.24 -0.85 -12.19
CA GLU A 73 7.51 -0.88 -12.96
C GLU A 73 8.74 -1.07 -12.07
N ASN A 74 8.67 -0.58 -10.83
CA ASN A 74 9.64 -0.79 -9.79
C ASN A 74 9.05 -0.48 -8.41
N GLU A 75 9.81 -0.78 -7.36
CA GLU A 75 9.42 -0.49 -5.99
C GLU A 75 9.18 1.01 -5.74
N CYS A 76 9.89 1.91 -6.41
CA CYS A 76 9.66 3.35 -6.29
C CYS A 76 8.29 3.74 -6.84
N SER A 77 7.91 3.23 -8.02
CA SER A 77 6.60 3.51 -8.62
C SER A 77 5.46 2.88 -7.82
N PHE A 78 5.69 1.72 -7.18
CA PHE A 78 4.79 1.16 -6.17
C PHE A 78 4.59 2.14 -5.00
N ARG A 79 5.66 2.51 -4.30
CA ARG A 79 5.62 3.42 -3.14
C ARG A 79 5.02 4.78 -3.48
N LYS A 80 5.24 5.28 -4.70
CA LYS A 80 4.65 6.53 -5.20
C LYS A 80 3.14 6.39 -5.40
N ALA A 81 2.69 5.30 -5.98
CA ALA A 81 1.28 5.06 -6.30
C ALA A 81 0.44 4.70 -5.06
N THR A 82 1.03 4.01 -4.08
CA THR A 82 0.38 3.65 -2.81
C THR A 82 0.71 4.66 -1.71
N CYS A 83 1.29 5.81 -2.06
CA CYS A 83 1.64 6.80 -1.06
C CYS A 83 0.38 7.38 -0.41
N GLY A 84 0.34 7.36 0.92
CA GLY A 84 -0.83 7.77 1.69
C GLY A 84 -1.91 6.69 1.79
N ASP A 85 -1.75 5.55 1.11
CA ASP A 85 -2.64 4.40 1.17
C ASP A 85 -1.85 3.10 1.40
N SER A 86 -1.78 2.68 2.67
CA SER A 86 -1.07 1.47 3.07
C SER A 86 -1.89 0.18 2.91
N SER A 87 -3.05 0.23 2.25
CA SER A 87 -3.91 -0.96 2.02
C SER A 87 -3.31 -1.95 1.02
N VAL A 88 -2.40 -1.49 0.17
CA VAL A 88 -1.71 -2.32 -0.82
C VAL A 88 -0.25 -2.54 -0.38
N THR A 89 0.18 -3.80 -0.35
CA THR A 89 1.56 -4.23 -0.04
C THR A 89 2.19 -4.89 -1.26
N ILE A 90 3.51 -5.03 -1.30
CA ILE A 90 4.16 -5.85 -2.33
C ILE A 90 3.87 -7.32 -2.02
N ALA A 91 3.21 -8.02 -2.95
CA ALA A 91 2.92 -9.44 -2.86
C ALA A 91 4.16 -10.29 -3.18
N HIS A 92 4.86 -9.97 -4.26
CA HIS A 92 6.11 -10.63 -4.65
C HIS A 92 6.93 -9.77 -5.62
N ASP A 93 8.22 -10.09 -5.75
CA ASP A 93 9.08 -9.55 -6.79
C ASP A 93 8.67 -10.06 -8.18
N GLY A 94 8.88 -9.25 -9.22
CA GLY A 94 8.46 -9.53 -10.58
C GLY A 94 7.06 -8.99 -10.91
N ALA A 95 6.71 -9.00 -12.19
CA ALA A 95 5.37 -8.62 -12.63
C ALA A 95 4.31 -9.60 -12.11
N CYS A 96 3.10 -9.12 -11.85
CA CYS A 96 1.97 -10.00 -11.58
C CYS A 96 1.77 -10.93 -12.78
N THR A 97 1.61 -12.23 -12.50
CA THR A 97 1.39 -13.24 -13.52
C THR A 97 0.02 -13.87 -13.35
N GLU A 98 -0.41 -14.66 -14.34
CA GLU A 98 -1.63 -15.47 -14.21
C GLU A 98 -1.63 -16.27 -12.92
N ALA A 99 -0.49 -16.84 -12.50
CA ALA A 99 -0.36 -17.60 -11.26
C ALA A 99 -0.67 -16.79 -9.99
N THR A 100 -0.43 -15.47 -10.01
CA THR A 100 -0.68 -14.58 -8.87
C THR A 100 -2.17 -14.33 -8.68
N CYS A 101 -2.90 -14.13 -9.78
CA CYS A 101 -4.35 -13.93 -9.76
C CYS A 101 -5.14 -15.24 -9.81
N ASN A 102 -4.48 -16.35 -10.15
CA ASN A 102 -5.12 -17.65 -10.30
C ASN A 102 -5.68 -18.13 -8.98
N ARG A 103 -6.98 -18.42 -8.98
CA ARG A 103 -7.68 -19.06 -7.87
C ARG A 103 -8.61 -20.13 -8.44
N ALA A 104 -8.90 -21.15 -7.65
CA ALA A 104 -9.85 -22.17 -8.07
C ALA A 104 -11.25 -21.55 -8.21
N CYS A 105 -11.85 -21.66 -9.40
CA CYS A 105 -13.22 -21.23 -9.63
C CYS A 105 -14.19 -22.43 -9.72
N PRO A 106 -15.42 -22.28 -9.20
CA PRO A 106 -16.47 -23.27 -9.42
C PRO A 106 -16.83 -23.31 -10.92
N ARG A 107 -17.17 -24.50 -11.42
CA ARG A 107 -17.64 -24.71 -12.81
C ARG A 107 -19.14 -24.42 -12.95
N ILE A 108 -19.58 -23.30 -12.40
CA ILE A 108 -20.97 -22.82 -12.50
C ILE A 108 -21.03 -21.81 -13.63
N TYR A 109 -22.04 -21.92 -14.49
CA TYR A 109 -22.28 -20.98 -15.58
C TYR A 109 -23.35 -19.97 -15.14
N LEU A 110 -22.89 -18.77 -14.76
CA LEU A 110 -23.70 -17.60 -14.38
C LEU A 110 -23.01 -16.36 -14.95
N PRO A 111 -23.19 -16.11 -16.25
CA PRO A 111 -22.30 -15.22 -16.99
C PRO A 111 -22.43 -13.75 -16.59
N VAL A 112 -21.34 -13.02 -16.75
CA VAL A 112 -21.27 -11.57 -16.59
C VAL A 112 -20.54 -10.95 -17.77
N CYS A 113 -21.04 -9.82 -18.25
CA CYS A 113 -20.38 -9.02 -19.27
C CYS A 113 -19.50 -7.97 -18.59
N GLY A 114 -18.19 -8.04 -18.84
CA GLY A 114 -17.24 -7.06 -18.33
C GLY A 114 -17.22 -5.77 -19.15
N SER A 115 -16.68 -4.70 -18.56
CA SER A 115 -16.47 -3.40 -19.21
C SER A 115 -15.54 -3.42 -20.42
N ASN A 116 -14.86 -4.54 -20.66
CA ASN A 116 -14.05 -4.82 -21.84
C ASN A 116 -14.82 -5.57 -22.94
N ASN A 117 -16.14 -5.66 -22.83
CA ASN A 117 -17.02 -6.35 -23.77
C ASN A 117 -16.72 -7.86 -23.93
N ILE A 118 -16.17 -8.47 -22.87
CA ILE A 118 -15.91 -9.91 -22.78
C ILE A 118 -16.93 -10.55 -21.83
N THR A 119 -17.53 -11.66 -22.28
CA THR A 119 -18.37 -12.52 -21.45
C THR A 119 -17.51 -13.44 -20.60
N TYR A 120 -17.66 -13.35 -19.27
CA TYR A 120 -17.03 -14.28 -18.33
C TYR A 120 -18.06 -15.29 -17.87
N SER A 121 -17.71 -16.58 -17.87
CA SER A 121 -18.67 -17.67 -17.56
C SER A 121 -19.22 -17.60 -16.13
N ASN A 122 -18.51 -16.92 -15.22
CA ASN A 122 -19.01 -16.56 -13.91
C ASN A 122 -18.20 -15.40 -13.30
N MET A 123 -18.70 -14.88 -12.19
CA MET A 123 -18.06 -13.79 -11.43
C MET A 123 -16.64 -14.14 -10.98
N CYS A 124 -16.35 -15.39 -10.60
CA CYS A 124 -15.02 -15.79 -10.18
C CYS A 124 -13.98 -15.63 -11.32
N LEU A 125 -14.33 -16.05 -12.55
CA LEU A 125 -13.48 -15.84 -13.72
C LEU A 125 -13.35 -14.36 -14.09
N PHE A 126 -14.41 -13.57 -13.91
CA PHE A 126 -14.34 -12.12 -14.06
C PHE A 126 -13.36 -11.50 -13.06
N GLU A 127 -13.39 -11.91 -11.79
CA GLU A 127 -12.48 -11.37 -10.76
C GLU A 127 -11.01 -11.74 -10.99
N ILE A 128 -10.74 -12.95 -11.53
CA ILE A 128 -9.38 -13.33 -11.96
C ILE A 128 -8.91 -12.38 -13.05
N ALA A 129 -9.75 -12.14 -14.07
CA ALA A 129 -9.41 -11.19 -15.13
C ALA A 129 -9.26 -9.77 -14.57
N ASN A 130 -10.13 -9.33 -13.67
CA ASN A 130 -10.04 -8.01 -13.06
C ASN A 130 -8.71 -7.83 -12.30
N CYS A 131 -8.30 -8.85 -11.55
CA CYS A 131 -6.98 -8.91 -10.90
C CYS A 131 -5.85 -8.73 -11.94
N MET A 132 -5.91 -9.48 -13.05
CA MET A 132 -4.91 -9.37 -14.12
C MET A 132 -4.88 -7.99 -14.81
N HIS A 133 -6.01 -7.27 -14.78
CA HIS A 133 -6.12 -5.91 -15.30
C HIS A 133 -5.84 -4.81 -14.24
N GLY A 134 -5.35 -5.19 -13.06
CA GLY A 134 -5.02 -4.26 -11.96
C GLY A 134 -6.26 -3.58 -11.38
N GLY A 135 -7.38 -4.30 -11.26
CA GLY A 135 -8.62 -3.83 -10.64
C GLY A 135 -9.45 -2.87 -11.50
N ARG A 136 -9.12 -2.70 -12.79
CA ARG A 136 -9.75 -1.71 -13.68
C ARG A 136 -11.00 -2.22 -14.40
N LEU A 137 -11.28 -3.51 -14.38
CA LEU A 137 -12.49 -4.07 -14.97
C LEU A 137 -13.66 -3.93 -13.99
N HIS A 138 -14.83 -3.58 -14.51
CA HIS A 138 -16.09 -3.61 -13.77
C HIS A 138 -17.14 -4.40 -14.55
N VAL A 139 -18.14 -4.95 -13.87
CA VAL A 139 -19.25 -5.65 -14.52
C VAL A 139 -20.16 -4.60 -15.17
N GLN A 140 -20.35 -4.71 -16.49
CA GLN A 140 -21.27 -3.85 -17.24
C GLN A 140 -22.72 -4.34 -17.11
N ARG A 141 -22.93 -5.66 -17.22
CA ARG A 141 -24.24 -6.30 -16.98
C ARG A 141 -24.11 -7.78 -16.59
N HIS A 142 -25.15 -8.32 -15.98
CA HIS A 142 -25.31 -9.76 -15.82
C HIS A 142 -25.83 -10.37 -17.13
N GLY A 143 -25.42 -11.59 -17.45
CA GLY A 143 -25.65 -12.19 -18.77
C GLY A 143 -24.43 -12.07 -19.69
N ASN A 144 -24.55 -12.59 -20.91
CA ASN A 144 -23.49 -12.49 -21.91
C ASN A 144 -23.43 -11.06 -22.48
N CYS A 145 -22.33 -10.67 -23.12
CA CYS A 145 -22.23 -9.39 -23.83
C CYS A 145 -23.03 -9.35 -25.15
N ASP A 146 -23.38 -10.50 -25.71
CA ASP A 146 -24.08 -10.60 -26.99
C ASP A 146 -25.60 -10.79 -26.85
N ASP A 147 -26.10 -11.01 -25.63
CA ASP A 147 -27.54 -11.14 -25.39
C ASP A 147 -28.24 -9.80 -25.71
N GLU A 148 -29.23 -9.79 -26.60
CA GLU A 148 -30.01 -8.57 -26.84
C GLU A 148 -30.75 -8.18 -25.55
N LEU A 149 -30.69 -6.87 -25.23
CA LEU A 149 -31.34 -6.25 -24.07
C LEU A 149 -32.87 -6.35 -24.13
#